data_AF-A0AAU2ZE01-F1
#
_entry.id   AF-A0AAU2ZE01-F1
#
_cell.length_a   1.000
_cell.length_b   1.000
_cell.length_c   1.000
_cell.angle_alpha   90.00
_cell.angle_beta   90.00
_cell.angle_gamma   90.00
#
_symmetry.space_group_name_H-M   'P 1'
#
loop_
_entity.id
_entity.type
_entity.pdbx_description
1 polymer ?
#
loop_
_entity_poly.entity_id
_entity_poly.type
_entity_poly.pdbx_seq_one_letter_code
_entity_poly.pdbx_strand_id
1 'polypeptide(L)'
;MSATHSPRPHSVAAAFTLVGTDPSRQPRHVYVSTTATSEGSVDFMAVERVVNGELPLPELTEVEQEMAARLMTREGYPAHQIAERVGVETRTVTRWRAAWKKEEEQS
;
A
#
# COMPACT_ATOMS: atom_id res chain seq x y z
N MET A 1 41.17 37.92 -7.51
CA MET A 1 41.12 37.13 -6.26
C MET A 1 39.76 37.33 -5.61
N SER A 2 38.88 36.34 -5.73
CA SER A 2 37.67 36.20 -4.90
C SER A 2 37.33 34.71 -4.86
N ALA A 3 37.46 34.10 -3.69
CA ALA A 3 37.08 32.72 -3.43
C ALA A 3 35.67 32.72 -2.85
N THR A 4 34.71 32.10 -3.54
CA THR A 4 33.39 31.80 -2.98
C THR A 4 33.24 30.29 -2.92
N HIS A 5 33.49 29.76 -1.73
CA HIS A 5 33.20 28.40 -1.32
C HIS A 5 31.69 28.23 -1.20
N SER A 6 31.10 27.28 -1.93
CA SER A 6 29.71 26.86 -1.75
C SER A 6 29.69 25.40 -1.30
N PRO A 7 28.94 25.05 -0.24
CA PRO A 7 29.04 23.73 0.39
C PRO A 7 28.39 22.64 -0.46
N ARG A 8 28.99 21.45 -0.42
CA ARG A 8 28.40 20.20 -0.91
C ARG A 8 27.09 19.90 -0.17
N PRO A 9 25.99 19.56 -0.86
CA PRO A 9 24.93 18.82 -0.21
C PRO A 9 25.41 17.38 0.02
N HIS A 10 25.71 17.06 1.27
CA HIS A 10 25.62 15.70 1.78
C HIS A 10 24.13 15.40 1.98
N SER A 11 23.56 14.46 1.22
CA SER A 11 22.52 13.61 1.82
C SER A 11 22.34 12.33 1.01
N VAL A 12 22.39 11.24 1.77
CA VAL A 12 22.42 9.86 1.36
C VAL A 12 20.98 9.42 1.09
N ALA A 13 20.61 9.21 -0.17
CA ALA A 13 19.48 8.34 -0.49
C ALA A 13 20.08 6.96 -0.78
N ALA A 14 20.09 6.11 0.25
CA ALA A 14 20.43 4.71 0.11
C ALA A 14 19.48 4.08 -0.90
N ALA A 15 19.99 3.75 -2.09
CA ALA A 15 19.32 2.85 -3.01
C ALA A 15 19.29 1.48 -2.33
N PHE A 16 18.17 1.16 -1.69
CA PHE A 16 17.90 -0.19 -1.22
C PHE A 16 17.59 -1.05 -2.44
N THR A 17 18.62 -1.65 -3.04
CA THR A 17 18.47 -2.58 -4.16
C THR A 17 17.86 -3.88 -3.62
N LEU A 18 16.54 -3.95 -3.60
CA LEU A 18 15.82 -5.22 -3.47
C LEU A 18 16.14 -6.06 -4.71
N VAL A 19 16.79 -7.19 -4.47
CA VAL A 19 17.05 -8.25 -5.45
C VAL A 19 15.73 -8.61 -6.14
N GLY A 20 15.61 -8.31 -7.45
CA GLY A 20 14.61 -8.90 -8.34
C GLY A 20 13.47 -8.03 -8.85
N THR A 21 13.47 -6.70 -8.68
CA THR A 21 12.49 -5.85 -9.40
C THR A 21 13.06 -5.39 -10.73
N ASP A 22 12.64 -6.04 -11.81
CA ASP A 22 12.75 -5.48 -13.15
C ASP A 22 12.09 -4.08 -13.15
N PRO A 23 12.85 -2.99 -13.34
CA PRO A 23 12.30 -1.63 -13.30
C PRO A 23 11.35 -1.33 -14.46
N SER A 24 11.30 -2.20 -15.49
CA SER A 24 10.35 -2.11 -16.59
C SER A 24 9.01 -2.81 -16.32
N ARG A 25 8.93 -3.63 -15.26
CA ARG A 25 7.66 -4.16 -14.77
C ARG A 25 6.94 -3.02 -14.06
N GLN A 26 6.16 -2.25 -14.81
CA GLN A 26 5.21 -1.31 -14.20
C GLN A 26 4.45 -2.07 -13.10
N PRO A 27 4.36 -1.52 -11.88
CA PRO A 27 3.55 -2.15 -10.83
C PRO A 27 2.17 -2.38 -11.42
N ARG A 28 1.70 -3.64 -11.39
CA ARG A 28 0.37 -3.98 -11.89
C ARG A 28 -0.61 -3.13 -11.10
N HIS A 29 -1.26 -2.18 -11.78
CA HIS A 29 -2.26 -1.33 -11.16
C HIS A 29 -3.45 -2.20 -10.76
N VAL A 30 -3.82 -2.12 -9.49
CA VAL A 30 -4.92 -2.91 -8.93
C VAL A 30 -6.18 -2.05 -9.01
N TYR A 31 -7.07 -2.40 -9.92
CA TYR A 31 -8.38 -1.75 -10.06
C TYR A 31 -9.35 -2.32 -9.04
N VAL A 32 -9.92 -1.46 -8.20
CA VAL A 32 -10.84 -1.87 -7.13
C VAL A 32 -12.27 -1.98 -7.64
N SER A 33 -12.69 -1.03 -8.49
CA SER A 33 -14.01 -1.00 -9.13
C SER A 33 -13.94 -0.22 -10.44
N THR A 34 -14.50 -0.78 -11.51
CA THR A 34 -14.52 -0.12 -12.83
C THR A 34 -15.81 0.67 -13.11
N THR A 35 -16.84 0.49 -12.28
CA THR A 35 -18.20 0.98 -12.54
C THR A 35 -18.81 1.84 -11.43
N ALA A 36 -18.20 1.87 -10.25
CA ALA A 36 -18.65 2.69 -9.13
C ALA A 36 -17.46 3.26 -8.36
N THR A 37 -17.51 4.55 -8.03
CA THR A 37 -16.51 5.22 -7.17
C THR A 37 -16.76 4.98 -5.69
N SER A 38 -17.99 4.57 -5.32
CA SER A 38 -18.36 4.26 -3.93
C SER A 38 -19.51 3.24 -3.87
N GLU A 39 -19.55 2.42 -2.82
CA GLU A 39 -20.69 1.56 -2.48
C GLU A 39 -20.91 1.56 -0.96
N GLY A 40 -22.13 1.92 -0.52
CA GLY A 40 -22.42 2.09 0.90
C GLY A 40 -21.52 3.16 1.53
N SER A 41 -20.71 2.78 2.51
CA SER A 41 -19.75 3.64 3.21
C SER A 41 -18.31 3.50 2.71
N VAL A 42 -18.10 2.85 1.56
CA VAL A 42 -16.77 2.59 1.00
C VAL A 42 -16.52 3.49 -0.19
N ASP A 43 -15.46 4.29 -0.12
CA ASP A 43 -14.86 5.02 -1.26
C ASP A 43 -13.82 4.12 -1.94
N PHE A 44 -14.18 3.60 -3.12
CA PHE A 44 -13.29 2.73 -3.89
C PHE A 44 -12.09 3.47 -4.47
N MET A 45 -12.18 4.78 -4.72
CA MET A 45 -11.05 5.58 -5.16
C MET A 45 -10.01 5.70 -4.03
N ALA A 46 -10.48 5.87 -2.78
CA ALA A 46 -9.58 5.91 -1.63
C ALA A 46 -8.84 4.57 -1.44
N VAL A 47 -9.56 3.45 -1.52
CA VAL A 47 -8.99 2.10 -1.47
C VAL A 47 -7.98 1.88 -2.60
N GLU A 48 -8.34 2.25 -3.84
CA GLU A 48 -7.49 2.07 -5.02
C GLU A 48 -6.17 2.85 -4.88
N ARG A 49 -6.24 4.10 -4.43
CA ARG A 49 -5.04 4.92 -4.19
C ARG A 49 -4.14 4.30 -3.13
N VAL A 50 -4.69 3.77 -2.04
CA VAL A 50 -3.90 3.11 -0.99
C VAL A 50 -3.25 1.82 -1.49
N VAL A 51 -4.02 0.98 -2.20
CA VAL A 51 -3.50 -0.29 -2.75
C VAL A 51 -2.36 -0.02 -3.73
N ASN A 52 -2.49 0.99 -4.59
CA ASN A 52 -1.47 1.36 -5.57
C ASN A 52 -0.34 2.24 -5.00
N GLY A 53 -0.48 2.76 -3.78
CA GLY A 53 0.53 3.59 -3.12
C GLY A 53 0.60 5.02 -3.66
N GLU A 54 -0.54 5.56 -4.11
CA GLU A 54 -0.63 6.89 -4.72
C GLU A 54 -0.68 8.00 -3.66
N LEU A 55 0.45 8.69 -3.49
CA LEU A 55 0.61 9.77 -2.52
C LEU A 55 -0.14 11.05 -2.96
N PRO A 56 -0.68 11.85 -2.01
CA PRO A 56 -0.78 11.58 -0.57
C PRO A 56 -1.82 10.50 -0.28
N LEU A 57 -1.53 9.58 0.65
CA LEU A 57 -2.49 8.53 1.01
C LEU A 57 -3.75 9.16 1.63
N PRO A 58 -4.95 8.78 1.16
CA PRO A 58 -6.20 9.23 1.77
C PRO A 58 -6.37 8.63 3.17
N GLU A 59 -7.17 9.30 4.00
CA GLU A 59 -7.66 8.69 5.24
C GLU A 59 -8.69 7.63 4.91
N LEU A 60 -8.51 6.43 5.45
CA LEU A 60 -9.44 5.31 5.25
C LEU A 60 -10.25 5.05 6.52
N THR A 61 -11.54 4.78 6.34
CA THR A 61 -12.43 4.18 7.34
C THR A 61 -12.02 2.74 7.64
N GLU A 62 -12.46 2.17 8.76
CA GLU A 62 -12.12 0.78 9.14
C GLU A 62 -12.53 -0.25 8.07
N VAL A 63 -13.68 -0.04 7.43
CA VAL A 63 -14.19 -0.91 6.35
C VAL A 63 -13.28 -0.83 5.11
N GLU A 64 -12.88 0.38 4.72
CA GLU A 64 -11.95 0.59 3.60
C GLU A 64 -10.56 0.03 3.90
N GLN A 65 -10.09 0.16 5.15
CA GLN A 65 -8.83 -0.41 5.60
C GLN A 65 -8.81 -1.93 5.47
N GLU A 66 -9.86 -2.60 5.96
CA GLU A 66 -9.98 -4.05 5.84
C GLU A 66 -10.06 -4.48 4.37
N MET A 67 -10.83 -3.76 3.55
CA MET A 67 -10.94 -4.01 2.11
C MET A 67 -9.58 -3.87 1.39
N ALA A 68 -8.87 -2.76 1.60
CA ALA A 68 -7.55 -2.52 1.05
C ALA A 68 -6.56 -3.63 1.47
N ALA A 69 -6.58 -4.00 2.75
CA ALA A 69 -5.73 -5.06 3.28
C ALA A 69 -6.05 -6.43 2.65
N ARG A 70 -7.32 -6.72 2.36
CA ARG A 70 -7.75 -7.97 1.70
C ARG A 70 -7.26 -8.02 0.25
N LEU A 71 -7.39 -6.93 -0.50
CA LEU A 71 -6.89 -6.82 -1.87
C LEU A 71 -5.37 -6.96 -1.92
N MET A 72 -4.64 -6.20 -1.10
CA MET A 72 -3.18 -6.31 -1.04
C MET A 72 -2.71 -7.70 -0.60
N THR A 73 -3.44 -8.37 0.29
CA THR A 73 -3.12 -9.75 0.67
C THR A 73 -3.27 -10.72 -0.50
N ARG A 74 -4.34 -10.58 -1.31
CA ARG A 74 -4.54 -11.39 -2.52
C ARG A 74 -3.45 -11.15 -3.57
N GLU A 75 -2.96 -9.93 -3.67
CA GLU A 75 -1.82 -9.57 -4.54
C GLU A 75 -0.45 -9.99 -3.95
N GLY A 76 -0.42 -10.64 -2.79
CA GLY A 76 0.80 -11.21 -2.20
C GLY A 76 1.67 -10.21 -1.45
N TYR A 77 1.16 -9.02 -1.11
CA TYR A 77 1.91 -8.05 -0.32
C TYR A 77 2.22 -8.59 1.09
N PRO A 78 3.41 -8.30 1.65
CA PRO A 78 3.76 -8.68 3.01
C PRO A 78 2.98 -7.84 4.05
N ALA A 79 2.67 -8.44 5.20
CA ALA A 79 1.79 -7.82 6.21
C ALA A 79 2.28 -6.47 6.74
N HIS A 80 3.60 -6.27 6.85
CA HIS A 80 4.17 -4.99 7.30
C HIS A 80 3.92 -3.86 6.28
N GLN A 81 4.04 -4.16 4.99
CA GLN A 81 3.80 -3.18 3.92
C GLN A 81 2.31 -2.83 3.81
N ILE A 82 1.43 -3.81 4.04
CA ILE A 82 -0.01 -3.57 4.12
C ILE A 82 -0.32 -2.64 5.29
N ALA A 83 0.22 -2.96 6.47
CA ALA A 83 0.02 -2.19 7.70
C ALA A 83 0.42 -0.72 7.52
N GLU A 84 1.60 -0.48 6.92
CA GLU A 84 2.11 0.86 6.62
C GLU A 84 1.18 1.63 5.68
N ARG A 85 0.74 1.01 4.57
CA ARG A 85 -0.11 1.70 3.59
C ARG A 85 -1.52 1.97 4.10
N VAL A 86 -2.07 1.04 4.86
CA VAL A 86 -3.44 1.09 5.36
C VAL A 86 -3.55 1.92 6.66
N GLY A 87 -2.42 2.21 7.32
CA GLY A 87 -2.41 2.99 8.56
C GLY A 87 -2.80 2.19 9.81
N VAL A 88 -2.56 0.88 9.82
CA VAL A 88 -2.88 -0.02 10.95
C VAL A 88 -1.64 -0.74 11.46
N GLU A 89 -1.72 -1.40 12.60
CA GLU A 89 -0.63 -2.23 13.10
C GLU A 89 -0.55 -3.58 12.37
N THR A 90 0.67 -4.12 12.19
CA THR A 90 0.90 -5.42 11.54
C THR A 90 0.14 -6.57 12.23
N ARG A 91 -0.06 -6.53 13.55
CA ARG A 91 -0.85 -7.54 14.27
C ARG A 91 -2.32 -7.56 13.83
N THR A 92 -2.87 -6.41 13.45
CA THR A 92 -4.25 -6.28 12.95
C THR A 92 -4.38 -6.98 11.60
N VAL A 93 -3.43 -6.75 10.69
CA VAL A 93 -3.39 -7.43 9.38
C VAL A 93 -3.27 -8.95 9.53
N THR A 94 -2.41 -9.42 10.44
CA THR A 94 -2.26 -10.86 10.72
C THR A 94 -3.57 -11.47 11.26
N ARG A 95 -4.28 -10.75 12.14
CA ARG A 95 -5.58 -11.18 12.68
C ARG A 95 -6.63 -11.29 11.57
N TRP A 96 -6.73 -10.31 10.68
CA TRP A 96 -7.66 -10.35 9.54
C TRP A 96 -7.38 -11.53 8.61
N ARG A 97 -6.11 -11.76 8.26
CA ARG A 97 -5.71 -12.93 7.44
C ARG A 97 -6.16 -14.25 8.05
N ALA A 98 -6.02 -14.40 9.36
CA ALA A 98 -6.48 -15.59 10.06
C ALA A 98 -8.01 -15.75 10.03
N ALA A 99 -8.76 -14.65 10.07
CA ALA A 99 -10.22 -14.65 9.96
C ALA A 99 -10.67 -15.07 8.56
N TRP A 100 -10.14 -14.43 7.50
CA TRP A 100 -10.52 -14.76 6.11
C TRP A 100 -10.18 -16.20 5.74
N LYS A 101 -9.04 -16.73 6.20
CA LYS A 101 -8.70 -18.14 5.98
C LYS A 101 -9.76 -19.10 6.56
N LYS A 102 -10.33 -18.77 7.73
CA LYS A 102 -11.41 -19.56 8.33
C LYS A 102 -12.72 -19.44 7.55
N GLU A 103 -13.02 -18.29 6.97
CA GLU A 103 -14.20 -18.10 6.12
C GLU A 103 -14.12 -18.96 4.85
N GLU A 104 -12.94 -19.00 4.23
CA GLU A 104 -12.68 -19.81 3.02
C GLU A 104 -12.77 -21.32 3.29
N GLU A 105 -12.36 -21.79 4.46
CA GLU A 105 -12.49 -23.21 4.87
C GLU A 105 -13.94 -23.63 5.19
N GLN A 106 -14.84 -22.66 5.40
CA GLN A 106 -16.25 -22.91 5.77
C GLN A 106 -17.23 -22.71 4.59
N SER A 107 -16.73 -22.29 3.43
CA SER A 107 -17.50 -22.06 2.20
C SER A 107 -17.35 -23.22 1.22
#